data_AF-A0A348WMT3-F1
#
_entry.id   AF-A0A348WMT3-F1
#
_cell.length_a   1.000
_cell.length_b   1.000
_cell.length_c   1.000
_cell.angle_alpha   90.00
_cell.angle_beta   90.00
_cell.angle_gamma   90.00
#
_symmetry.space_group_name_H-M   'P 1'
#
loop_
_entity.id
_entity.type
_entity.pdbx_description
1 polymer ?
#
loop_
_entity_poly.entity_id
_entity_poly.type
_entity_poly.pdbx_seq_one_letter_code
_entity_poly.pdbx_strand_id
1 'polypeptide(L)'
;NLDHGAIEAWDWPAMTMDFFVADTIDLSQLKAGMDLHIEITKTGDSDYLVTTIHVKSAEPSSAQSAMVTGTINAINTQSRVVNISREAIPKWDRPAATLDFTLSDDIDISQFTVGADITFTFEITDGNFRILSIQSESQDASMDHSNHGGAHE
;
A
#
# COMPACT_ATOMS: atom_id res chain seq x y z
N ASN A 1 8.92 -2.42 -26.86
CA ASN A 1 7.65 -2.01 -27.50
C ASN A 1 6.63 -1.57 -26.47
N LEU A 2 6.06 -0.39 -26.72
CA LEU A 2 4.95 0.20 -26.00
C LEU A 2 3.72 0.20 -26.92
N ASP A 3 2.58 -0.22 -26.39
CA ASP A 3 1.29 -0.01 -27.04
C ASP A 3 0.70 1.32 -26.59
N HIS A 4 0.33 2.18 -27.53
CA HIS A 4 -0.32 3.45 -27.22
C HIS A 4 -1.57 3.65 -28.06
N GLY A 5 -2.55 4.34 -27.48
CA GLY A 5 -3.75 4.80 -28.18
C GLY A 5 -3.44 5.90 -29.20
N ALA A 6 -4.46 6.31 -29.95
CA ALA A 6 -4.31 7.39 -30.92
C ALA A 6 -3.94 8.72 -30.22
N ILE A 7 -2.95 9.42 -30.75
CA ILE A 7 -2.49 10.73 -30.26
C ILE A 7 -2.86 11.77 -31.31
N GLU A 8 -4.05 12.36 -31.17
CA GLU A 8 -4.61 13.31 -32.13
C GLU A 8 -3.72 14.54 -32.32
N ALA A 9 -2.99 14.96 -31.27
CA ALA A 9 -2.07 16.09 -31.32
C ALA A 9 -0.93 15.90 -32.34
N TRP A 10 -0.60 14.65 -32.68
CA TRP A 10 0.45 14.28 -33.63
C TRP A 10 -0.07 13.48 -34.83
N ASP A 11 -1.40 13.34 -34.97
CA ASP A 11 -2.04 12.49 -36.00
C ASP A 11 -1.57 11.02 -35.95
N TRP A 12 -1.18 10.54 -34.76
CA TRP A 12 -0.72 9.17 -34.61
C TRP A 12 -1.90 8.24 -34.36
N PRO A 13 -2.06 7.15 -35.14
CA PRO A 13 -3.04 6.13 -34.84
C PRO A 13 -2.64 5.35 -33.57
N ALA A 14 -3.59 4.61 -33.02
CA ALA A 14 -3.25 3.62 -32.00
C ALA A 14 -2.30 2.58 -32.62
N MET A 15 -1.12 2.43 -32.04
CA MET A 15 -0.09 1.53 -32.57
C MET A 15 0.88 1.09 -31.49
N THR A 16 1.61 0.03 -31.80
CA THR A 16 2.67 -0.49 -30.95
C THR A 16 4.02 -0.11 -31.56
N MET A 17 4.84 0.67 -30.85
CA MET A 17 6.19 1.03 -31.31
C MET A 17 7.22 1.10 -30.18
N ASP A 18 8.48 1.23 -30.55
CA ASP A 18 9.57 1.41 -29.60
C ASP A 18 9.83 2.91 -29.37
N PHE A 19 9.90 3.30 -28.11
CA PHE A 19 10.25 4.65 -27.70
C PHE A 19 11.58 4.62 -26.96
N PHE A 20 12.38 5.66 -27.18
CA PHE A 20 13.54 5.90 -26.34
C PHE A 20 13.04 6.42 -24.98
N VAL A 21 13.65 5.93 -23.91
CA VAL A 21 13.36 6.38 -22.55
C VAL A 21 14.59 7.13 -22.04
N ALA A 22 14.37 8.22 -21.32
CA ALA A 22 15.45 8.93 -20.67
C ALA A 22 16.18 8.00 -19.68
N ASP A 23 17.52 8.10 -19.61
CA ASP A 23 18.38 7.30 -18.71
C ASP A 23 18.00 7.46 -17.22
N THR A 24 17.35 8.57 -16.88
CA THR A 24 16.84 8.86 -15.55
C THR A 24 15.64 7.99 -15.13
N ILE A 25 15.09 7.19 -16.03
CA ILE A 25 13.93 6.33 -15.77
C ILE A 25 14.38 4.90 -15.51
N ASP A 26 14.08 4.39 -14.32
CA ASP A 26 14.32 2.99 -13.99
C ASP A 26 13.26 2.09 -14.62
N LEU A 27 13.69 1.27 -15.59
CA LEU A 27 12.85 0.28 -16.25
C LEU A 27 12.82 -1.06 -15.49
N SER A 28 13.68 -1.24 -14.48
CA SER A 28 13.82 -2.48 -13.71
C SER A 28 12.53 -2.85 -12.96
N GLN A 29 11.73 -1.85 -12.64
CA GLN A 29 10.43 -2.00 -11.95
C GLN A 29 9.26 -2.30 -12.90
N LEU A 30 9.45 -2.21 -14.22
CA LEU A 30 8.39 -2.43 -15.20
C LEU A 30 8.29 -3.90 -15.60
N LYS A 31 7.06 -4.38 -15.77
CA LYS A 31 6.73 -5.73 -16.26
C LYS A 31 5.78 -5.61 -17.46
N ALA A 32 5.88 -6.58 -18.38
CA ALA A 32 4.95 -6.67 -19.49
C ALA A 32 3.50 -6.79 -18.99
N GLY A 33 2.58 -6.03 -19.60
CA GLY A 33 1.15 -6.02 -19.24
C GLY A 33 0.74 -5.00 -18.18
N MET A 34 1.64 -4.11 -17.74
CA MET A 34 1.29 -3.02 -16.83
C MET A 34 0.61 -1.85 -17.55
N ASP A 35 -0.40 -1.23 -16.92
CA ASP A 35 -0.94 0.06 -17.37
C ASP A 35 0.02 1.17 -16.95
N LEU A 36 0.59 1.85 -17.94
CA LEU A 36 1.54 2.93 -17.74
C LEU A 36 0.94 4.22 -18.25
N HIS A 37 0.98 5.27 -17.43
CA HIS A 37 0.86 6.63 -17.91
C HIS A 37 2.26 7.14 -18.24
N ILE A 38 2.52 7.47 -19.49
CA ILE A 38 3.81 7.99 -19.92
C ILE A 38 3.68 9.40 -20.47
N GLU A 39 4.71 10.21 -20.28
CA GLU A 39 4.83 11.51 -20.90
C GLU A 39 5.93 11.46 -21.96
N ILE A 40 5.55 11.82 -23.19
CA ILE A 40 6.43 11.82 -24.34
C ILE A 40 6.79 13.27 -24.66
N THR A 41 8.08 13.59 -24.65
CA THR A 41 8.61 14.89 -25.05
C THR A 41 9.24 14.78 -26.44
N LYS A 42 8.88 15.69 -27.34
CA LYS A 42 9.52 15.83 -28.65
C LYS A 42 10.85 16.57 -28.49
N THR A 43 11.98 15.89 -28.76
CA THR A 43 13.34 16.44 -28.57
C THR A 43 14.02 16.86 -29.89
N GLY A 44 13.41 16.56 -31.04
CA GLY A 44 13.88 16.94 -32.37
C GLY A 44 12.75 16.84 -33.41
N ASP A 45 13.03 17.04 -34.70
CA ASP A 45 12.01 16.98 -35.76
C ASP A 45 11.28 15.63 -35.81
N SER A 46 11.96 14.54 -35.47
CA SER A 46 11.42 13.17 -35.44
C SER A 46 11.85 12.35 -34.20
N ASP A 47 12.45 13.01 -33.21
CA ASP A 47 12.94 12.36 -31.99
C ASP A 47 11.93 12.54 -30.86
N TYR A 48 11.53 11.42 -30.28
CA TYR A 48 10.57 11.35 -29.19
C TYR A 48 11.19 10.59 -28.03
N LEU A 49 11.19 11.24 -26.86
CA LEU A 49 11.80 10.70 -25.66
C LEU A 49 10.73 10.61 -24.57
N VAL A 50 10.60 9.44 -23.96
CA VAL A 50 9.81 9.28 -22.75
C VAL A 50 10.61 9.83 -21.59
N THR A 51 10.17 10.98 -21.09
CA THR A 51 10.82 11.70 -19.99
C THR A 51 10.25 11.33 -18.64
N THR A 52 9.01 10.82 -18.62
CA THR A 52 8.29 10.48 -17.40
C THR A 52 7.49 9.20 -17.60
N ILE A 53 7.65 8.24 -16.69
CA ILE A 53 6.80 7.05 -16.60
C ILE A 53 6.14 7.03 -15.24
N HIS A 54 4.82 7.14 -15.24
CA HIS A 54 3.98 6.87 -14.10
C HIS A 54 3.34 5.49 -14.30
N VAL A 55 3.84 4.49 -13.59
CA VAL A 55 3.13 3.23 -13.43
C VAL A 55 1.77 3.52 -12.79
N LYS A 56 0.67 3.31 -13.52
CA LYS A 56 -0.63 3.10 -12.87
C LYS A 56 -0.66 1.66 -12.36
N SER A 57 0.31 1.33 -11.51
CA SER A 57 0.12 0.20 -10.62
C SER A 57 -1.08 0.54 -9.75
N ALA A 58 -2.02 -0.38 -9.64
CA ALA A 58 -2.97 -0.42 -8.55
C ALA A 58 -2.16 -0.45 -7.24
N GLU A 59 -1.88 0.74 -6.74
CA GLU A 59 -1.17 1.08 -5.52
C GLU A 59 0.29 0.56 -5.44
N PRO A 60 1.24 1.37 -4.93
CA PRO A 60 2.53 0.82 -4.57
C PRO A 60 2.30 -0.24 -3.51
N SER A 61 2.88 -1.43 -3.69
CA SER A 61 3.12 -2.41 -2.64
C SER A 61 4.13 -1.87 -1.60
N SER A 62 4.05 -0.59 -1.24
CA SER A 62 4.52 -0.10 0.05
C SER A 62 3.50 -0.59 1.04
N ALA A 63 3.90 -1.46 1.97
CA ALA A 63 3.09 -1.93 3.08
C ALA A 63 2.11 -0.84 3.53
N GLN A 64 0.84 -0.95 3.14
CA GLN A 64 -0.15 0.08 3.42
C GLN A 64 -0.56 -0.13 4.87
N SER A 65 -0.09 0.74 5.76
CA SER A 65 -0.50 0.70 7.16
C SER A 65 -1.56 1.75 7.48
N ALA A 66 -2.57 1.33 8.24
CA ALA A 66 -3.61 2.23 8.74
C ALA A 66 -3.97 1.85 10.18
N MET A 67 -4.28 2.87 10.96
CA MET A 67 -4.90 2.73 12.28
C MET A 67 -6.41 2.83 12.14
N VAL A 68 -7.11 1.82 12.64
CA VAL A 68 -8.57 1.73 12.57
C VAL A 68 -9.14 1.17 13.87
N THR A 69 -10.40 1.49 14.14
CA THR A 69 -11.24 0.84 15.14
C THR A 69 -11.98 -0.34 14.53
N GLY A 70 -12.16 -1.39 15.32
CA GLY A 70 -12.97 -2.53 14.92
C GLY A 70 -13.33 -3.44 16.09
N THR A 71 -14.40 -4.19 15.89
CA THR A 71 -14.94 -5.11 16.88
C THR A 71 -14.50 -6.55 16.58
N ILE A 72 -13.99 -7.24 17.60
CA ILE A 72 -13.53 -8.62 17.48
C ILE A 72 -14.73 -9.57 17.46
N ASN A 73 -14.93 -10.31 16.37
CA ASN A 73 -16.03 -11.27 16.28
C ASN A 73 -15.60 -12.69 16.68
N ALA A 74 -14.36 -13.06 16.37
CA ALA A 74 -13.81 -14.38 16.69
C ALA A 74 -12.29 -14.32 16.82
N ILE A 75 -11.74 -15.20 17.65
CA ILE A 75 -10.30 -15.31 17.91
C ILE A 75 -9.89 -16.77 17.70
N ASN A 76 -8.95 -17.03 16.81
CA ASN A 76 -8.33 -18.32 16.61
C ASN A 76 -6.88 -18.28 17.12
N THR A 77 -6.68 -18.76 18.33
CA THR A 77 -5.36 -18.82 18.99
C THR A 77 -4.42 -19.83 18.35
N GLN A 78 -4.94 -20.84 17.65
CA GLN A 78 -4.14 -21.89 17.01
C GLN A 78 -3.44 -21.37 15.75
N SER A 79 -4.12 -20.53 14.97
CA SER A 79 -3.58 -19.90 13.76
C SER A 79 -3.14 -18.44 13.96
N ARG A 80 -3.31 -17.88 15.17
CA ARG A 80 -3.10 -16.44 15.48
C ARG A 80 -3.87 -15.50 14.54
N VAL A 81 -5.07 -15.92 14.16
CA VAL A 81 -5.99 -15.17 13.30
C VAL A 81 -7.14 -14.63 14.15
N VAL A 82 -7.45 -13.34 13.98
CA VAL A 82 -8.58 -12.68 14.61
C VAL A 82 -9.50 -12.13 13.54
N ASN A 83 -10.79 -12.47 13.62
CA ASN A 83 -11.80 -11.96 12.70
C ASN A 83 -12.38 -10.66 13.26
N ILE A 84 -12.08 -9.53 12.62
CA ILE A 84 -12.43 -8.20 13.10
C ILE A 84 -13.33 -7.51 12.07
N SER A 85 -14.44 -6.94 12.56
CA SER A 85 -15.28 -6.05 11.79
C SER A 85 -14.75 -4.64 11.95
N ARG A 86 -14.07 -4.13 10.91
CA ARG A 86 -13.54 -2.76 10.89
C ARG A 86 -14.53 -1.81 10.24
N GLU A 87 -14.46 -0.55 10.65
CA GLU A 87 -15.22 0.52 10.01
C GLU A 87 -14.67 0.86 8.62
N ALA A 88 -15.41 1.74 7.92
CA ALA A 88 -14.96 2.27 6.65
C ALA A 88 -13.67 3.08 6.84
N ILE A 89 -12.72 2.89 5.93
CA ILE A 89 -11.52 3.73 5.84
C ILE A 89 -11.76 4.70 4.68
N PRO A 90 -12.38 5.87 4.92
CA PRO A 90 -12.65 6.84 3.87
C PRO A 90 -11.36 7.36 3.22
N LYS A 91 -10.25 7.37 3.96
CA LYS A 91 -8.92 7.71 3.42
C LYS A 91 -8.49 6.79 2.27
N TRP A 92 -9.00 5.55 2.24
CA TRP A 92 -8.66 4.53 1.25
C TRP A 92 -9.87 4.13 0.39
N ASP A 93 -10.99 4.88 0.47
CA ASP A 93 -12.27 4.54 -0.17
C ASP A 93 -12.73 3.09 0.08
N ARG A 94 -12.35 2.52 1.24
CA ARG A 94 -12.72 1.15 1.59
C ARG A 94 -13.92 1.15 2.53
N PRO A 95 -15.02 0.46 2.21
CA PRO A 95 -16.17 0.37 3.11
C PRO A 95 -15.83 -0.42 4.38
N ALA A 96 -16.75 -0.38 5.35
CA ALA A 96 -16.70 -1.26 6.50
C ALA A 96 -16.72 -2.71 6.02
N ALA A 97 -15.85 -3.55 6.60
CA ALA A 97 -15.68 -4.92 6.17
C ALA A 97 -15.24 -5.79 7.35
N THR A 98 -15.69 -7.04 7.32
CA THR A 98 -15.25 -8.08 8.25
C THR A 98 -14.15 -8.88 7.58
N LEU A 99 -12.96 -8.88 8.18
CA LEU A 99 -11.77 -9.50 7.62
C LEU A 99 -11.02 -10.27 8.70
N ASP A 100 -10.29 -11.30 8.26
CA ASP A 100 -9.35 -12.05 9.07
C ASP A 100 -8.00 -11.34 9.09
N PHE A 101 -7.52 -11.02 10.30
CA PHE A 101 -6.22 -10.40 10.51
C PHE A 101 -5.29 -11.36 11.23
N THR A 102 -4.05 -11.43 10.76
CA THR A 102 -3.01 -12.22 11.44
C THR A 102 -2.28 -11.33 12.43
N LEU A 103 -2.08 -11.82 13.65
CA LEU A 103 -1.33 -11.11 14.68
C LEU A 103 0.18 -11.34 14.50
N SER A 104 0.98 -10.28 14.61
CA SER A 104 2.43 -10.43 14.75
C SER A 104 2.78 -11.15 16.06
N ASP A 105 3.95 -11.80 16.09
CA ASP A 105 4.38 -12.60 17.24
C ASP A 105 4.49 -11.79 18.53
N ASP A 106 4.85 -10.51 18.39
CA ASP A 106 4.96 -9.49 19.45
C ASP A 106 3.65 -9.19 20.18
N ILE A 107 2.49 -9.52 19.60
CA ILE A 107 1.19 -9.21 20.17
C ILE A 107 0.68 -10.42 20.95
N ASP A 108 0.46 -10.27 22.26
CA ASP A 108 -0.16 -11.34 23.05
C ASP A 108 -1.63 -11.51 22.62
N ILE A 109 -2.02 -12.73 22.21
CA ILE A 109 -3.41 -12.99 21.77
C ILE A 109 -4.38 -13.14 22.96
N SER A 110 -3.87 -13.42 24.16
CA SER A 110 -4.68 -13.70 25.34
C SER A 110 -5.36 -12.44 25.89
N GLN A 111 -4.88 -11.26 25.51
CA GLN A 111 -5.49 -9.98 25.86
C GLN A 111 -6.78 -9.66 25.09
N PHE A 112 -7.05 -10.38 23.99
CA PHE A 112 -8.21 -10.12 23.16
C PHE A 112 -9.46 -10.80 23.71
N THR A 113 -10.58 -10.07 23.67
CA THR A 113 -11.89 -10.57 24.08
C THR A 113 -12.86 -10.45 22.91
N VAL A 114 -13.57 -11.54 22.59
CA VAL A 114 -14.64 -11.50 21.58
C VAL A 114 -15.73 -10.52 22.02
N GLY A 115 -16.12 -9.62 21.12
CA GLY A 115 -17.07 -8.55 21.37
C GLY A 115 -16.45 -7.25 21.87
N ALA A 116 -15.13 -7.22 22.13
CA ALA A 116 -14.44 -5.99 22.49
C ALA A 116 -14.19 -5.12 21.25
N ASP A 117 -14.31 -3.81 21.42
CA ASP A 117 -13.85 -2.83 20.44
C ASP A 117 -12.38 -2.50 20.72
N ILE A 118 -11.56 -2.50 19.67
CA ILE A 118 -10.14 -2.22 19.77
C ILE A 118 -9.71 -1.25 18.67
N THR A 119 -8.78 -0.36 19.01
CA THR A 119 -8.05 0.42 18.01
C THR A 119 -6.77 -0.33 17.67
N PHE A 120 -6.49 -0.56 16.39
CA PHE A 120 -5.30 -1.31 15.98
C PHE A 120 -4.69 -0.75 14.71
N THR A 121 -3.38 -0.89 14.59
CA THR A 121 -2.62 -0.59 13.38
C THR A 121 -2.31 -1.89 12.66
N PHE A 122 -2.78 -2.01 11.42
CA PHE A 122 -2.47 -3.12 10.55
C PHE A 122 -1.72 -2.65 9.31
N GLU A 123 -0.94 -3.54 8.72
CA GLU A 123 -0.35 -3.37 7.40
C GLU A 123 -0.98 -4.35 6.40
N ILE A 124 -1.00 -3.95 5.13
CA ILE A 124 -1.34 -4.79 3.99
C ILE A 124 -0.07 -5.05 3.20
N THR A 125 0.36 -6.30 3.13
CA THR A 125 1.52 -6.74 2.37
C THR A 125 1.12 -7.91 1.47
N ASP A 126 1.19 -7.71 0.15
CA ASP A 126 0.79 -8.71 -0.86
C ASP A 126 -0.64 -9.26 -0.65
N GLY A 127 -1.58 -8.39 -0.24
CA GLY A 127 -2.95 -8.79 0.05
C GLY A 127 -3.15 -9.49 1.41
N ASN A 128 -2.11 -9.66 2.22
CA ASN A 128 -2.19 -10.19 3.56
C ASN A 128 -2.37 -9.07 4.59
N PHE A 129 -3.31 -9.24 5.51
CA PHE A 129 -3.58 -8.29 6.58
C PHE A 129 -2.88 -8.72 7.87
N ARG A 130 -1.95 -7.90 8.36
CA ARG A 130 -1.19 -8.22 9.57
C ARG A 130 -1.22 -7.06 10.57
N ILE A 131 -1.56 -7.37 11.81
CA ILE A 131 -1.59 -6.37 12.88
C ILE A 131 -0.17 -6.18 13.41
N LEU A 132 0.25 -4.93 13.47
CA LEU A 132 1.56 -4.51 13.97
C LEU A 132 1.49 -4.07 15.43
N SER A 133 0.41 -3.37 15.79
CA SER A 133 0.23 -2.84 17.14
C SER A 133 -1.26 -2.69 17.45
N ILE A 134 -1.61 -2.80 18.73
CA ILE A 134 -2.96 -2.55 19.22
C ILE A 134 -2.92 -1.51 20.32
N GLN A 135 -3.95 -0.68 20.36
CA GLN A 135 -4.23 0.28 21.40
C GLN A 135 -5.52 -0.19 22.08
N SER A 136 -5.35 -1.13 23.01
CA SER A 136 -6.44 -1.57 23.89
C SER A 136 -6.48 -0.66 25.12
N GLU A 137 -7.67 -0.20 25.52
CA GLU A 137 -7.87 0.61 26.75
C GLU A 137 -7.39 -0.10 28.04
N SER A 138 -7.04 -1.38 27.97
CA SER A 138 -6.50 -2.19 29.06
C SER A 138 -4.96 -2.22 29.16
N GLN A 139 -4.21 -1.58 28.25
CA GLN A 139 -2.73 -1.54 28.31
C GLN A 139 -2.10 -0.14 28.10
N ASP A 140 -2.80 0.94 28.47
CA ASP A 140 -2.13 2.23 28.67
C ASP A 140 -1.39 2.24 30.03
N ALA A 141 -0.30 1.50 30.12
CA ALA A 141 0.64 1.59 31.25
C ALA A 141 2.04 1.05 30.91
N SER A 142 2.55 1.21 29.68
CA SER A 142 4.00 1.11 29.40
C SER A 142 4.32 1.36 27.92
N MET A 143 4.10 2.58 27.44
CA MET A 143 5.00 3.14 26.43
C MET A 143 5.66 4.38 27.02
N ASP A 144 6.57 4.09 27.95
CA ASP A 144 7.68 4.94 28.27
C ASP A 144 8.42 5.23 26.95
N HIS A 145 8.23 6.44 26.41
CA HIS A 145 9.10 6.99 25.40
C HIS A 145 10.47 7.28 26.03
N SER A 146 11.21 6.22 26.36
CA SER A 146 12.59 6.33 26.77
C SER A 146 13.46 6.77 25.58
N ASN A 147 13.70 8.08 25.56
CA ASN A 147 14.99 8.71 25.32
C ASN A 147 15.61 8.63 23.90
N HIS A 148 15.57 9.77 23.20
CA HIS A 148 16.76 10.21 22.45
C HIS A 148 16.99 11.72 22.64
N GLY A 149 17.40 12.09 23.86
CA GLY A 149 18.19 13.29 24.09
C GLY A 149 19.66 12.89 24.22
N GLY A 150 20.56 13.55 23.47
CA GLY A 150 22.00 13.48 23.74
C GLY A 150 22.93 13.64 22.54
N ALA A 151 23.23 14.90 22.19
CA ALA A 151 24.48 15.49 21.68
C ALA A 151 25.62 14.62 21.10
N HIS A 152 26.13 15.07 19.95
CA HIS A 152 27.53 14.97 19.47
C HIS A 152 27.66 15.95 18.28
N GLU A 153 28.56 16.93 18.17
CA GLU A 153 29.71 17.48 18.90
C GLU A 153 29.76 18.99 18.57
#